data_AF-A0A7L0VUS5-F1
#
_entry.id   AF-A0A7L0VUS5-F1
#
_cell.length_a   1.000
_cell.length_b   1.000
_cell.length_c   1.000
_cell.angle_alpha   90.00
_cell.angle_beta   90.00
_cell.angle_gamma   90.00
#
_symmetry.space_group_name_H-M   'P 1'
#
loop_
_entity.id
_entity.type
_entity.pdbx_description
1 polymer ?
#
loop_
_entity_poly.entity_id
_entity_poly.type
_entity_poly.pdbx_seq_one_letter_code
_entity_poly.pdbx_strand_id
1 'polypeptide(L)'
;MNEVVKTLRKIEQNYKLFQQQQFTFIRALERTREEAHDLIRPVSSIVQVQCYKDHHCFNSTDRRILNMFVSICNDLRSLCHKMETVHPGDSVTNGLLEKCKVLLNDSNDLSAIRATYPHGVVNYLSLEEARHRYGGVVSLLPIVIDHMREWV
;
A
#
# COMPACT_ATOMS: atom_id res chain seq x y z
N MET A 1 -8.32 0.45 -22.65
CA MET A 1 -8.82 -0.70 -21.86
C MET A 1 -7.83 -1.87 -21.78
N ASN A 2 -7.39 -2.48 -22.89
CA ASN A 2 -6.44 -3.62 -22.86
C ASN A 2 -5.09 -3.31 -22.15
N GLU A 3 -4.55 -2.09 -22.32
CA GLU A 3 -3.33 -1.68 -21.61
C GLU A 3 -3.54 -1.52 -20.09
N VAL A 4 -4.70 -1.01 -19.66
CA VAL A 4 -5.08 -0.87 -18.24
C VAL A 4 -5.13 -2.25 -17.58
N VAL A 5 -5.81 -3.21 -18.22
CA VAL A 5 -5.89 -4.62 -17.76
C VAL A 5 -4.50 -5.26 -17.64
N LYS A 6 -3.63 -5.06 -18.63
CA LYS A 6 -2.25 -5.59 -18.62
C LYS A 6 -1.42 -4.96 -17.50
N THR A 7 -1.57 -3.66 -17.29
CA THR A 7 -0.87 -2.93 -16.22
C THR A 7 -1.34 -3.42 -14.84
N LEU A 8 -2.65 -3.56 -14.64
CA LEU A 8 -3.22 -4.09 -13.41
C LEU A 8 -2.71 -5.51 -13.11
N ARG A 9 -2.69 -6.43 -14.10
CA ARG A 9 -2.13 -7.78 -13.90
C ARG A 9 -0.67 -7.77 -13.46
N LYS A 10 0.14 -6.87 -14.01
CA LYS A 10 1.55 -6.73 -13.59
C LYS A 10 1.66 -6.26 -12.14
N ILE A 11 0.80 -5.31 -11.75
CA ILE A 11 0.74 -4.83 -10.37
C ILE A 11 0.29 -5.96 -9.42
N GLU A 12 -0.72 -6.74 -9.79
CA GLU A 12 -1.18 -7.90 -9.00
C GLU A 12 -0.06 -8.94 -8.80
N GLN A 13 0.74 -9.21 -9.84
CA GLN A 13 1.90 -10.10 -9.75
C GLN A 13 2.96 -9.56 -8.78
N ASN A 14 3.29 -8.27 -8.87
CA ASN A 14 4.21 -7.62 -7.95
C ASN A 14 3.66 -7.63 -6.51
N TYR A 15 2.38 -7.34 -6.33
CA TYR A 15 1.71 -7.40 -5.03
C TYR A 15 1.74 -8.82 -4.44
N LYS A 16 1.52 -9.87 -5.25
CA LYS A 16 1.61 -11.26 -4.79
C LYS A 16 3.01 -11.58 -4.25
N LEU A 17 4.06 -11.15 -4.93
CA LEU A 17 5.46 -11.31 -4.47
C LEU A 17 5.74 -10.51 -3.18
N PHE A 18 5.14 -9.33 -3.04
CA PHE A 18 5.22 -8.52 -1.83
C PHE A 18 4.50 -9.20 -0.67
N GLN A 19 3.28 -9.71 -0.90
CA GLN A 19 2.45 -10.40 0.09
C GLN A 19 3.15 -11.63 0.67
N GLN A 20 3.85 -12.41 -0.17
CA GLN A 20 4.68 -13.54 0.28
C GLN A 20 5.81 -13.12 1.24
N GLN A 21 6.23 -11.86 1.20
CA GLN A 21 7.30 -11.28 2.01
C GLN A 21 6.75 -10.32 3.08
N GLN A 22 5.45 -10.36 3.39
CA GLN A 22 4.83 -9.42 4.31
C GLN A 22 5.50 -9.41 5.70
N PHE A 23 5.93 -10.57 6.21
CA PHE A 23 6.66 -10.63 7.48
C PHE A 23 7.99 -9.87 7.45
N THR A 24 8.70 -9.92 6.32
CA THR A 24 9.91 -9.12 6.09
C THR A 24 9.58 -7.63 6.07
N PHE A 25 8.46 -7.25 5.47
CA PHE A 25 7.99 -5.85 5.46
C PHE A 25 7.69 -5.35 6.87
N ILE A 26 7.00 -6.13 7.69
CA ILE A 26 6.66 -5.78 9.08
C ILE A 26 7.95 -5.60 9.90
N ARG A 27 8.89 -6.53 9.80
CA ARG A 27 10.20 -6.43 10.49
C ARG A 27 11.03 -5.24 10.03
N ALA A 28 10.98 -4.91 8.74
CA ALA A 28 11.64 -3.73 8.20
C ALA A 28 11.04 -2.44 8.80
N LEU A 29 9.70 -2.35 8.90
CA LEU A 29 9.03 -1.24 9.55
C LEU A 29 9.38 -1.15 11.03
N GLU A 30 9.43 -2.27 11.75
CA GLU A 30 9.80 -2.29 13.17
C GLU A 30 11.20 -1.71 13.40
N ARG A 31 12.22 -2.24 12.72
CA ARG A 31 13.61 -1.78 12.87
C ARG A 31 13.78 -0.32 12.46
N THR A 32 13.19 0.09 11.33
CA THR A 32 13.36 1.46 10.85
C THR A 32 12.65 2.48 11.74
N ARG A 33 11.56 2.09 12.42
CA ARG A 33 10.92 2.92 13.46
C ARG A 33 11.75 3.03 14.72
N GLU A 34 12.37 1.93 15.15
CA GLU A 34 13.32 1.93 16.27
C GLU A 34 14.46 2.92 15.99
N GLU A 35 15.07 2.84 14.82
CA GLU A 35 16.12 3.78 14.37
C GLU A 35 15.62 5.23 14.28
N ALA A 36 14.39 5.45 13.83
CA ALA A 36 13.76 6.76 13.77
C ALA A 36 13.28 7.29 15.14
N HIS A 37 13.35 6.47 16.19
CA HIS A 37 12.77 6.76 17.51
C HIS A 37 11.24 7.04 17.46
N ASP A 38 10.52 6.53 16.45
CA ASP A 38 9.06 6.70 16.29
C ASP A 38 8.29 5.45 16.76
N LEU A 39 8.42 5.18 18.05
CA LEU A 39 7.82 4.01 18.70
C LEU A 39 6.39 4.22 19.19
N ILE A 40 5.97 5.49 19.32
CA ILE A 40 4.70 5.87 19.94
C ILE A 40 3.56 5.85 18.92
N ARG A 41 3.80 6.32 17.69
CA ARG A 41 2.74 6.51 16.70
C ARG A 41 2.68 5.33 15.72
N PRO A 42 1.48 5.01 15.19
CA PRO A 42 1.36 4.07 14.09
C PRO A 42 2.13 4.58 12.86
N VAL A 43 2.57 3.65 12.03
CA VAL A 43 2.90 3.98 10.64
C VAL A 43 1.59 4.13 9.91
N SER A 44 1.27 5.36 9.54
CA SER A 44 -0.05 5.73 9.05
C SER A 44 -0.04 6.42 7.69
N SER A 45 1.11 6.54 7.03
CA SER A 45 1.19 7.17 5.71
C SER A 45 2.29 6.56 4.83
N ILE A 46 2.17 6.71 3.51
CA ILE A 46 3.19 6.25 2.56
C ILE A 46 4.47 7.08 2.73
N VAL A 47 4.34 8.38 2.99
CA VAL A 47 5.48 9.28 3.22
C VAL A 47 6.30 8.88 4.45
N GLN A 48 5.67 8.37 5.52
CA GLN A 48 6.42 7.82 6.66
C GLN A 48 7.24 6.59 6.24
N VAL A 49 6.66 5.67 5.46
CA VAL A 49 7.39 4.50 4.95
C VAL A 49 8.57 4.91 4.07
N GLN A 50 8.39 5.94 3.21
CA GLN A 50 9.47 6.51 2.42
C GLN A 50 10.55 7.15 3.30
N CYS A 51 10.17 7.93 4.31
CA CYS A 51 11.10 8.57 5.24
C CYS A 51 11.98 7.53 5.98
N TYR A 52 11.36 6.48 6.49
CA TYR A 52 12.06 5.35 7.13
C TYR A 52 13.04 4.67 6.18
N LYS A 53 12.61 4.39 4.96
CA LYS A 53 13.42 3.79 3.91
C LYS A 53 14.63 4.64 3.55
N ASP A 54 14.47 5.95 3.47
CA ASP A 54 15.52 6.84 2.97
C ASP A 54 16.52 7.26 4.06
N HIS A 55 16.05 7.47 5.28
CA HIS A 55 16.87 8.04 6.36
C HIS A 55 17.21 7.06 7.50
N HIS A 56 16.45 5.98 7.68
CA HIS A 56 16.54 5.11 8.85
C HIS A 56 16.74 3.62 8.51
N CYS A 57 16.97 3.30 7.23
CA CYS A 57 17.12 1.92 6.76
C CYS A 57 18.56 1.64 6.30
N PHE A 58 19.31 0.88 7.09
CA PHE A 58 20.74 0.65 6.82
C PHE A 58 21.06 -0.70 6.17
N ASN A 59 20.11 -1.65 6.11
CA ASN A 59 20.33 -2.94 5.45
C ASN A 59 19.56 -3.07 4.13
N SER A 60 20.12 -3.85 3.21
CA SER A 60 19.62 -3.99 1.84
C SER A 60 18.30 -4.77 1.75
N THR A 61 18.05 -5.70 2.65
CA THR A 61 16.83 -6.53 2.67
C THR A 61 15.62 -5.69 3.03
N ASP A 62 15.73 -4.90 4.10
CA ASP A 62 14.67 -4.01 4.57
C ASP A 62 14.43 -2.90 3.54
N ARG A 63 15.51 -2.32 2.98
CA ARG A 63 15.40 -1.32 1.91
C ARG A 63 14.68 -1.88 0.69
N ARG A 64 14.97 -3.13 0.30
CA ARG A 64 14.30 -3.80 -0.84
C ARG A 64 12.80 -3.94 -0.61
N ILE A 65 12.38 -4.42 0.55
CA ILE A 65 10.95 -4.66 0.79
C ILE A 65 10.16 -3.35 0.99
N LEU A 66 10.76 -2.33 1.62
CA LEU A 66 10.18 -0.99 1.73
C LEU A 66 10.06 -0.33 0.35
N ASN A 67 11.10 -0.43 -0.49
CA ASN A 67 11.04 0.03 -1.89
C ASN A 67 9.94 -0.69 -2.68
N MET A 68 9.75 -2.00 -2.46
CA MET A 68 8.72 -2.77 -3.16
C MET A 68 7.31 -2.27 -2.83
N PHE A 69 7.02 -1.97 -1.56
CA PHE A 69 5.76 -1.35 -1.15
C PHE A 69 5.54 0.01 -1.84
N VAL A 70 6.54 0.90 -1.77
CA VAL A 70 6.45 2.25 -2.37
C VAL A 70 6.29 2.18 -3.88
N SER A 71 7.01 1.26 -4.55
CA SER A 71 6.90 1.06 -5.99
C SER A 71 5.50 0.63 -6.41
N ILE A 72 4.87 -0.30 -5.67
CA ILE A 72 3.50 -0.74 -5.97
C ILE A 72 2.52 0.42 -5.78
N CYS A 73 2.68 1.24 -4.73
CA CYS A 73 1.85 2.44 -4.54
C CYS A 73 1.97 3.42 -5.73
N ASN A 74 3.19 3.65 -6.23
CA ASN A 74 3.44 4.51 -7.39
C ASN A 74 2.87 3.92 -8.69
N ASP A 75 2.97 2.60 -8.88
CA ASP A 75 2.38 1.91 -10.03
C ASP A 75 0.85 2.03 -10.02
N LEU A 76 0.22 1.84 -8.85
CA LEU A 76 -1.23 2.01 -8.67
C LEU A 76 -1.67 3.45 -8.91
N ARG A 77 -0.91 4.44 -8.43
CA ARG A 77 -1.19 5.86 -8.68
C ARG A 77 -1.10 6.20 -10.17
N SER A 78 -0.06 5.67 -10.83
CA SER A 78 0.10 5.82 -12.28
C SER A 78 -1.04 5.15 -13.05
N LEU A 79 -1.53 4.01 -12.58
CA LEU A 79 -2.69 3.34 -13.14
C LEU A 79 -3.97 4.17 -12.96
N CYS A 80 -4.17 4.81 -11.80
CA CYS A 80 -5.30 5.74 -11.59
C CYS A 80 -5.36 6.79 -12.71
N HIS A 81 -4.24 7.48 -12.95
CA HIS A 81 -4.16 8.51 -13.98
C HIS A 81 -4.40 7.99 -15.39
N LYS A 82 -3.91 6.77 -15.71
CA LYS A 82 -4.21 6.12 -16.99
C LYS A 82 -5.69 5.79 -17.16
N MET A 83 -6.40 5.46 -16.08
CA MET A 83 -7.83 5.14 -16.15
C MET A 83 -8.68 6.38 -16.46
N GLU A 84 -8.32 7.54 -15.89
CA GLU A 84 -8.98 8.83 -16.17
C GLU A 84 -8.92 9.21 -17.66
N THR A 85 -7.80 8.93 -18.32
CA THR A 85 -7.58 9.33 -19.71
C THR A 85 -8.26 8.40 -20.71
N VAL A 86 -8.54 7.16 -20.32
CA VAL A 86 -9.10 6.12 -21.21
C VAL A 86 -10.63 6.16 -21.23
N HIS A 87 -11.28 6.54 -20.13
CA HIS A 87 -12.73 6.62 -20.07
C HIS A 87 -13.15 7.71 -19.06
N PRO A 88 -13.95 8.72 -19.46
CA PRO A 88 -14.69 9.50 -18.48
C PRO A 88 -15.72 8.55 -17.87
N GLY A 89 -15.38 7.93 -16.74
CA GLY A 89 -16.21 6.93 -16.09
C GLY A 89 -17.64 7.42 -15.83
N ASP A 90 -18.53 6.52 -15.46
CA ASP A 90 -19.78 6.91 -14.82
C ASP A 90 -19.54 7.42 -13.38
N SER A 91 -20.60 7.92 -12.73
CA SER A 91 -20.48 8.45 -11.36
C SER A 91 -19.91 7.45 -10.35
N VAL A 92 -20.14 6.15 -10.55
CA VAL A 92 -19.71 5.08 -9.64
C VAL A 92 -18.22 4.80 -9.81
N THR A 93 -17.79 4.58 -11.05
CA THR A 93 -16.39 4.32 -11.43
C THR A 93 -15.49 5.52 -11.13
N ASN A 94 -15.98 6.74 -11.33
CA ASN A 94 -15.26 7.95 -10.91
C ASN A 94 -15.14 8.03 -9.38
N GLY A 95 -16.19 7.67 -8.63
CA GLY A 95 -16.15 7.62 -7.18
C GLY A 95 -15.13 6.61 -6.63
N LEU A 96 -15.01 5.43 -7.26
CA LEU A 96 -13.98 4.44 -6.92
C LEU A 96 -12.56 4.97 -7.18
N LEU A 97 -12.37 5.64 -8.32
CA LEU A 97 -11.08 6.18 -8.71
C LEU A 97 -10.61 7.31 -7.80
N GLU A 98 -11.51 8.22 -7.40
CA GLU A 98 -11.21 9.26 -6.42
C GLU A 98 -10.84 8.68 -5.06
N LYS A 99 -11.54 7.64 -4.59
CA LYS A 99 -11.17 6.93 -3.35
C LYS A 99 -9.75 6.36 -3.45
N CYS A 100 -9.39 5.73 -4.57
CA CYS A 100 -8.05 5.21 -4.79
C CYS A 100 -6.99 6.31 -4.73
N LYS A 101 -7.23 7.46 -5.38
CA LYS A 101 -6.28 8.59 -5.33
C LYS A 101 -6.11 9.16 -3.93
N VAL A 102 -7.18 9.27 -3.16
CA VAL A 102 -7.11 9.71 -1.75
C VAL A 102 -6.29 8.71 -0.94
N LEU A 103 -6.58 7.41 -1.05
CA LEU A 103 -5.84 6.36 -0.35
C LEU A 103 -4.35 6.33 -0.73
N LEU A 104 -4.04 6.59 -1.99
CA LEU A 104 -2.67 6.63 -2.54
C LEU A 104 -2.00 7.99 -2.41
N ASN A 105 -2.62 8.99 -1.79
CA ASN A 105 -1.93 10.24 -1.49
C ASN A 105 -0.87 9.98 -0.41
N ASP A 106 0.37 10.45 -0.63
CA ASP A 106 1.50 10.08 0.22
C ASP A 106 1.32 10.47 1.69
N SER A 107 0.55 11.53 1.96
CA SER A 107 0.28 12.07 3.30
C SER A 107 -1.08 11.66 3.87
N ASN A 108 -1.86 10.84 3.15
CA ASN A 108 -3.16 10.39 3.65
C ASN A 108 -3.01 9.55 4.92
N ASP A 109 -3.92 9.76 5.87
CA ASP A 109 -3.93 8.98 7.11
C ASP A 109 -4.60 7.61 6.87
N LEU A 110 -3.78 6.57 7.00
CA LEU A 110 -4.15 5.17 6.86
C LEU A 110 -4.47 4.53 8.21
N SER A 111 -4.38 5.26 9.33
CA SER A 111 -4.54 4.71 10.68
C SER A 111 -5.84 3.94 10.89
N ALA A 112 -6.93 4.35 10.23
CA ALA A 112 -8.27 3.78 10.34
C ALA A 112 -8.57 2.67 9.31
N ILE A 113 -7.81 2.52 8.23
CA ILE A 113 -8.17 1.59 7.15
C ILE A 113 -7.82 0.15 7.53
N ARG A 114 -8.71 -0.80 7.30
CA ARG A 114 -8.45 -2.23 7.53
C ARG A 114 -8.98 -3.05 6.37
N ALA A 115 -8.11 -3.86 5.78
CA ALA A 115 -8.50 -4.80 4.75
C ALA A 115 -9.36 -5.89 5.41
N THR A 116 -10.52 -6.14 4.82
CA THR A 116 -11.46 -7.15 5.27
C THR A 116 -11.28 -8.44 4.48
N TYR A 117 -12.01 -9.50 4.85
CA TYR A 117 -12.12 -10.71 4.04
C TYR A 117 -12.39 -10.35 2.56
N PRO A 118 -11.71 -11.01 1.58
CA PRO A 118 -10.86 -12.19 1.71
C PRO A 118 -9.39 -11.92 2.07
N HIS A 119 -9.00 -10.68 2.34
CA HIS A 119 -7.60 -10.33 2.57
C HIS A 119 -7.12 -10.74 3.97
N GLY A 120 -6.28 -11.76 4.03
CA GLY A 120 -5.65 -12.24 5.27
C GLY A 120 -4.47 -11.39 5.76
N VAL A 121 -4.14 -10.28 5.11
CA VAL A 121 -2.91 -9.50 5.42
C VAL A 121 -2.86 -9.03 6.87
N VAL A 122 -3.98 -8.59 7.43
CA VAL A 122 -4.04 -8.13 8.83
C VAL A 122 -3.91 -9.31 9.81
N ASN A 123 -4.26 -10.54 9.39
CA ASN A 123 -4.19 -11.72 10.25
C ASN A 123 -2.75 -12.21 10.50
N TYR A 124 -1.78 -11.72 9.73
CA TYR A 124 -0.35 -11.97 9.98
C TYR A 124 0.26 -11.02 11.02
N LEU A 125 -0.51 -10.06 11.52
CA LEU A 125 -0.13 -9.15 12.59
C LEU A 125 -0.67 -9.66 13.92
N SER A 126 0.06 -9.40 15.01
CA SER A 126 -0.54 -9.44 16.34
C SER A 126 -1.65 -8.39 16.47
N LEU A 127 -2.51 -8.55 17.48
CA LEU A 127 -3.60 -7.61 17.73
C LEU A 127 -3.10 -6.17 17.92
N GLU A 128 -1.96 -6.00 18.62
CA GLU A 128 -1.36 -4.69 18.86
C GLU A 128 -0.82 -4.08 17.55
N GLU A 129 -0.12 -4.87 16.75
CA GLU A 129 0.38 -4.42 15.46
C GLU A 129 -0.75 -4.04 14.50
N ALA A 130 -1.80 -4.87 14.43
CA ALA A 130 -2.97 -4.64 13.61
C ALA A 130 -3.74 -3.39 14.04
N ARG A 131 -3.90 -3.15 15.34
CA ARG A 131 -4.67 -2.01 15.85
C ARG A 131 -3.88 -0.71 15.85
N HIS A 132 -2.61 -0.75 16.26
CA HIS A 132 -1.89 0.46 16.68
C HIS A 132 -0.56 0.70 15.96
N ARG A 133 -0.10 -0.19 15.07
CA ARG A 133 1.22 -0.01 14.43
C ARG A 133 1.17 -0.03 12.91
N TYR A 134 0.73 -1.13 12.31
CA TYR A 134 0.95 -1.42 10.88
C TYR A 134 -0.33 -1.73 10.10
N GLY A 135 -1.46 -1.92 10.79
CA GLY A 135 -2.72 -2.36 10.17
C GLY A 135 -3.16 -1.53 8.98
N GLY A 136 -3.03 -0.21 9.05
CA GLY A 136 -3.34 0.70 7.95
C GLY A 136 -2.51 0.45 6.69
N VAL A 137 -1.19 0.49 6.86
CA VAL A 137 -0.22 0.37 5.75
C VAL A 137 -0.30 -1.01 5.09
N VAL A 138 -0.43 -2.09 5.85
CA VAL A 138 -0.57 -3.44 5.26
C VAL A 138 -1.90 -3.63 4.53
N SER A 139 -2.92 -2.85 4.90
CA SER A 139 -4.25 -2.91 4.30
C SER A 139 -4.38 -2.10 3.00
N LEU A 140 -3.50 -1.13 2.78
CA LEU A 140 -3.61 -0.20 1.66
C LEU A 140 -3.64 -0.91 0.30
N LEU A 141 -2.62 -1.73 0.02
CA LEU A 141 -2.45 -2.38 -1.28
C LEU A 141 -3.64 -3.27 -1.68
N PRO A 142 -4.12 -4.22 -0.85
CA PRO A 142 -5.26 -5.05 -1.23
C PRO A 142 -6.54 -4.25 -1.45
N ILE A 143 -6.81 -3.24 -0.62
CA ILE A 143 -8.02 -2.39 -0.78
C ILE A 143 -7.99 -1.67 -2.13
N VAL A 144 -6.88 -1.02 -2.46
CA VAL A 144 -6.75 -0.28 -3.71
C VAL A 144 -6.80 -1.23 -4.91
N ILE A 145 -6.16 -2.39 -4.85
CA ILE A 145 -6.21 -3.39 -5.92
C ILE A 145 -7.64 -3.86 -6.18
N ASP A 146 -8.44 -4.11 -5.14
CA ASP A 146 -9.85 -4.48 -5.31
C ASP A 146 -10.66 -3.38 -5.98
N HIS A 147 -10.48 -2.12 -5.56
CA HIS A 147 -11.18 -0.99 -6.19
C HIS A 147 -10.80 -0.84 -7.67
N MET A 148 -9.54 -1.12 -8.02
CA MET A 148 -9.09 -1.12 -9.43
C MET A 148 -9.69 -2.28 -10.23
N ARG A 149 -9.88 -3.44 -9.60
CA ARG A 149 -10.54 -4.58 -10.23
C ARG A 149 -12.02 -4.34 -10.47
N GLU A 150 -12.70 -3.67 -9.55
CA GLU A 150 -14.11 -3.30 -9.69
C GLU A 150 -14.34 -2.27 -10.80
N TRP A 151 -13.34 -1.43 -11.09
CA TRP A 151 -13.42 -0.46 -12.17
C TRP A 151 -13.25 -1.06 -13.57
N VAL A 152 -12.38 -2.07 -13.70
CA VAL A 152 -11.94 -2.67 -14.99
C VAL A 152 -12.92 -3.73 -15.49
#